data_AF-A0A7T8KKM6-F1
#
_entry.id   AF-A0A7T8KKM6-F1
#
_cell.length_a   1.000
_cell.length_b   1.000
_cell.length_c   1.000
_cell.angle_alpha   90.00
_cell.angle_beta   90.00
_cell.angle_gamma   90.00
#
_symmetry.space_group_name_H-M   'P 1'
#
loop_
_entity.id
_entity.type
_entity.pdbx_description
1 polymer ?
#
loop_
_entity_poly.entity_id
_entity_poly.type
_entity_poly.pdbx_seq_one_letter_code
_entity_poly.pdbx_strand_id
1 'polypeptide(L)'
;MGFPPTEKSETTRAYFGNLNFFGGPLKSCVKSNARLARMEKDRGDAMFVFLSDVWLDKPDVQKKLHQLLRAILPCRQPASFSWETFSQLLTEHFRILGDIISEYPDIVSNSRFVLVPGPNDPGLPNIFPRPPLPKYIMGDLLKKVPGAVLGTNPCRIQFCTQELVIFREDIVTKMCRNCIYFPESGDIPTHFSKTIISQSHLAPLALHICPVYWEHDASMSLYPIPDLIVIGDKFDPFTASQLDTQIANPGSFGKNEFSFKTYVPKTRLIEESQIPDTD
;
A
#
# COMPACT_ATOMS: atom_id res chain seq x y z
N MET A 1 -32.01 -5.76 0.19
CA MET A 1 -30.84 -6.10 1.03
C MET A 1 -30.04 -4.83 1.27
N GLY A 2 -29.50 -4.62 2.47
CA GLY A 2 -28.70 -3.44 2.80
C GLY A 2 -27.51 -3.81 3.68
N PHE A 3 -26.46 -3.00 3.63
CA PHE A 3 -25.31 -3.17 4.52
C PHE A 3 -25.62 -2.70 5.94
N PRO A 4 -24.91 -3.23 6.96
CA PRO A 4 -24.97 -2.65 8.29
C PRO A 4 -24.52 -1.17 8.25
N PRO A 5 -25.09 -0.31 9.11
CA PRO A 5 -24.71 1.08 9.17
C PRO A 5 -23.23 1.19 9.58
N THR A 6 -22.53 2.07 8.88
CA THR A 6 -21.10 2.29 9.06
C THR A 6 -20.86 3.34 10.12
N GLU A 7 -19.93 3.04 11.04
CA GLU A 7 -19.60 3.91 12.17
C GLU A 7 -18.38 4.78 11.85
N LYS A 8 -18.48 6.09 12.15
CA LYS A 8 -17.33 6.99 12.05
C LYS A 8 -16.28 6.67 13.12
N SER A 9 -15.02 6.86 12.76
CA SER A 9 -13.88 6.71 13.67
C SER A 9 -14.05 7.54 14.97
N GLU A 10 -14.65 8.74 14.89
CA GLU A 10 -14.97 9.59 16.04
C GLU A 10 -16.01 8.97 16.98
N THR A 11 -17.06 8.38 16.41
CA THR A 11 -18.12 7.69 17.17
C THR A 11 -17.56 6.48 17.91
N THR A 12 -16.73 5.67 17.24
CA THR A 12 -16.07 4.53 17.90
C THR A 12 -15.25 4.98 19.10
N ARG A 13 -14.50 6.08 18.97
CA ARG A 13 -13.70 6.64 20.07
C ARG A 13 -14.57 7.21 21.20
N ALA A 14 -15.75 7.74 20.90
CA ALA A 14 -16.67 8.21 21.94
C ALA A 14 -17.15 7.06 22.83
N TYR A 15 -17.34 5.86 22.28
CA TYR A 15 -17.75 4.67 23.03
C TYR A 15 -16.60 3.95 23.72
N PHE A 16 -15.49 3.71 23.01
CA PHE A 16 -14.37 2.88 23.49
C PHE A 16 -13.20 3.68 24.08
N GLY A 17 -13.28 5.01 24.05
CA GLY A 17 -12.24 5.91 24.55
C GLY A 17 -10.98 5.89 23.68
N ASN A 18 -9.82 5.86 24.34
CA ASN A 18 -8.50 6.03 23.71
C ASN A 18 -7.73 4.72 23.53
N LEU A 19 -8.42 3.58 23.45
CA LEU A 19 -7.78 2.29 23.19
C LEU A 19 -7.07 2.30 21.82
N ASN A 20 -5.86 1.75 21.77
CA ASN A 20 -5.13 1.61 20.51
C ASN A 20 -5.50 0.30 19.80
N PHE A 21 -6.51 0.36 18.93
CA PHE A 21 -6.90 -0.75 18.06
C PHE A 21 -5.97 -0.91 16.85
N PHE A 22 -5.32 0.17 16.42
CA PHE A 22 -4.53 0.19 15.20
C PHE A 22 -3.20 -0.57 15.36
N GLY A 23 -2.61 -0.49 16.56
CA GLY A 23 -1.34 -1.11 16.92
C GLY A 23 -0.19 -0.11 16.95
N GLY A 24 1.04 -0.62 16.97
CA GLY A 24 2.25 0.20 17.09
C GLY A 24 2.70 0.42 18.54
N PRO A 25 3.70 1.28 18.78
CA PRO A 25 4.42 1.35 20.05
C PRO A 25 3.63 2.08 21.16
N LEU A 26 2.61 2.87 20.79
CA LEU A 26 1.83 3.65 21.75
C LEU A 26 0.72 2.80 22.36
N LYS A 27 0.50 2.94 23.68
CA LYS A 27 -0.59 2.24 24.38
C LYS A 27 -1.96 2.88 24.11
N SER A 28 -1.98 4.18 23.85
CA SER A 28 -3.18 4.95 23.54
C SER A 28 -3.27 5.25 22.04
N CYS A 29 -4.50 5.45 21.56
CA CYS A 29 -4.79 5.86 20.19
C CYS A 29 -3.96 7.11 19.80
N VAL A 30 -3.41 7.10 18.59
CA VAL A 30 -2.57 8.20 18.09
C VAL A 30 -3.38 9.45 17.75
N LYS A 31 -4.66 9.28 17.43
CA LYS A 31 -5.57 10.38 17.05
C LYS A 31 -5.87 11.35 18.19
N SER A 32 -5.76 10.93 19.45
CA SER A 32 -5.95 11.82 20.61
C SER A 32 -4.66 12.48 21.09
N ASN A 33 -3.51 12.19 20.45
CA ASN A 33 -2.23 12.72 20.88
C ASN A 33 -1.95 14.12 20.31
N ALA A 34 -2.12 15.15 21.14
CA ALA A 34 -1.91 16.55 20.76
C ALA A 34 -0.48 16.86 20.28
N ARG A 35 0.54 16.12 20.75
CA ARG A 35 1.93 16.30 20.30
C ARG A 35 2.08 15.82 18.85
N LEU A 36 1.53 14.65 18.53
CA LEU A 36 1.55 14.12 17.16
C LEU A 36 0.75 15.02 16.21
N ALA A 37 -0.37 15.57 16.68
CA ALA A 37 -1.17 16.52 15.89
C ALA A 37 -0.42 17.80 15.54
N ARG A 38 0.45 18.30 16.44
CA ARG A 38 1.34 19.44 16.15
C ARG A 38 2.41 19.05 15.14
N MET A 39 3.08 17.92 15.36
CA MET A 39 4.13 17.41 14.45
C MET A 39 3.62 17.20 13.02
N GLU A 40 2.38 16.73 12.87
CA GLU A 40 1.71 16.57 11.56
C GLU A 40 1.53 17.91 10.83
N LYS A 41 1.20 18.98 11.55
CA LYS A 41 1.02 20.32 10.97
C LYS A 41 2.36 20.97 10.61
N ASP A 42 3.37 20.72 11.44
CA ASP A 42 4.70 21.31 11.29
C ASP A 42 5.49 20.66 10.14
N ARG A 43 5.30 19.36 9.88
CA ARG A 43 5.91 18.63 8.75
C ARG A 43 5.13 18.80 7.46
N GLY A 44 5.38 19.92 6.76
CA GLY A 44 4.74 20.22 5.47
C GLY A 44 5.33 19.52 4.25
N ASP A 45 6.50 18.91 4.38
CA ASP A 45 7.28 18.24 3.34
C ASP A 45 7.03 16.72 3.28
N ALA A 46 6.25 16.17 4.21
CA ALA A 46 5.97 14.74 4.25
C ALA A 46 5.10 14.32 3.06
N MET A 47 5.47 13.21 2.42
CA MET A 47 4.80 12.66 1.25
C MET A 47 4.91 11.14 1.25
N PHE A 48 3.86 10.45 0.84
CA PHE A 48 3.84 9.02 0.58
C PHE A 48 3.66 8.78 -0.91
N VAL A 49 4.46 7.89 -1.48
CA VAL A 49 4.34 7.44 -2.88
C VAL A 49 3.93 5.97 -2.87
N PHE A 50 2.82 5.66 -3.52
CA PHE A 50 2.28 4.32 -3.61
C PHE A 50 2.40 3.79 -5.03
N LEU A 51 3.12 2.67 -5.16
CA LEU A 51 3.31 1.91 -6.39
C LEU A 51 2.78 0.49 -6.14
N SER A 52 2.12 -0.10 -7.15
CA SER A 52 1.69 -1.50 -7.12
C SER A 52 2.13 -2.21 -8.39
N ASP A 53 2.37 -3.53 -8.31
CA ASP A 53 2.91 -4.35 -9.40
C ASP A 53 4.18 -3.76 -10.05
N VAL A 54 5.18 -3.48 -9.21
CA VAL A 54 6.50 -3.03 -9.67
C VAL A 54 7.29 -4.22 -10.19
N TRP A 55 7.11 -4.54 -11.46
CA TRP A 55 7.75 -5.65 -12.16
C TRP A 55 9.20 -5.33 -12.51
N LEU A 56 10.10 -5.64 -11.58
CA LEU A 56 11.53 -5.36 -11.67
C LEU A 56 12.24 -6.14 -12.80
N ASP A 57 11.61 -7.16 -13.37
CA ASP A 57 12.09 -7.89 -14.54
C ASP A 57 11.97 -7.08 -15.84
N LYS A 58 11.09 -6.07 -15.88
CA LYS A 58 10.86 -5.27 -17.08
C LYS A 58 11.83 -4.09 -17.15
N PRO A 59 12.60 -3.93 -18.24
CA PRO A 59 13.55 -2.83 -18.37
C PRO A 59 12.84 -1.46 -18.40
N ASP A 60 11.63 -1.38 -18.94
CA ASP A 60 10.87 -0.12 -18.97
C ASP A 60 10.43 0.30 -17.57
N VAL A 61 10.04 -0.65 -16.71
CA VAL A 61 9.73 -0.38 -15.29
C VAL A 61 10.97 0.14 -14.56
N GLN A 62 12.14 -0.46 -14.79
CA GLN A 62 13.40 0.02 -14.20
C GLN A 62 13.73 1.45 -14.65
N LYS A 63 13.66 1.74 -15.96
CA LYS A 63 13.87 3.10 -16.51
C LYS A 63 12.91 4.11 -15.90
N LYS A 64 11.63 3.76 -15.79
CA LYS A 64 10.59 4.63 -15.22
C LYS A 64 10.78 4.82 -13.72
N LEU A 65 11.27 3.82 -13.01
CA LEU A 65 11.66 3.96 -11.61
C LEU A 65 12.81 4.95 -11.46
N HIS A 66 13.82 4.92 -12.32
CA HIS A 66 14.84 5.99 -12.34
C HIS A 66 14.22 7.36 -12.61
N GLN A 67 13.30 7.49 -13.57
CA GLN A 67 12.63 8.76 -13.84
C GLN A 67 11.83 9.26 -12.62
N LEU A 68 11.14 8.37 -11.90
CA LEU A 68 10.43 8.70 -10.66
C LEU A 68 11.39 9.17 -9.56
N LEU A 69 12.47 8.43 -9.32
CA LEU A 69 13.48 8.80 -8.32
C LEU A 69 14.18 10.11 -8.69
N ARG A 70 14.37 10.38 -9.98
CA ARG A 70 14.87 11.67 -10.49
C ARG A 70 13.87 12.82 -10.36
N ALA A 71 12.58 12.55 -10.54
CA ALA A 71 11.55 13.56 -10.33
C ALA A 71 11.52 13.99 -8.85
N ILE A 72 11.92 13.09 -7.95
CA ILE A 72 12.05 13.36 -6.51
C ILE A 72 13.38 14.10 -6.20
N LEU A 73 14.44 13.95 -6.99
CA LEU A 73 15.74 14.65 -6.83
C LEU A 73 16.58 14.75 -8.13
N PRO A 74 17.42 15.79 -8.31
CA PRO A 74 18.24 15.88 -9.52
C PRO A 74 19.45 14.91 -9.51
N CYS A 75 19.50 13.95 -10.46
CA CYS A 75 20.68 13.46 -11.24
C CYS A 75 21.05 11.93 -11.27
N ARG A 76 21.55 11.52 -12.46
CA ARG A 76 22.34 10.35 -12.99
C ARG A 76 21.70 8.94 -13.26
N GLN A 77 22.43 8.14 -14.08
CA GLN A 77 21.95 7.18 -15.12
C GLN A 77 22.11 5.66 -14.83
N PRO A 78 21.26 4.77 -15.42
CA PRO A 78 21.16 3.33 -15.09
C PRO A 78 22.26 2.43 -15.71
N ALA A 79 22.51 1.28 -15.08
CA ALA A 79 23.32 0.16 -15.59
C ALA A 79 22.50 -1.10 -15.92
N SER A 80 22.96 -1.90 -16.90
CA SER A 80 22.25 -3.07 -17.50
C SER A 80 22.66 -4.44 -16.92
N PHE A 81 21.80 -5.46 -17.06
CA PHE A 81 21.85 -6.76 -16.33
C PHE A 81 21.74 -8.04 -17.21
N SER A 82 22.16 -9.17 -16.63
CA SER A 82 22.21 -10.55 -17.20
C SER A 82 21.31 -11.57 -16.46
N TRP A 83 21.19 -12.81 -16.97
CA TRP A 83 20.13 -13.80 -16.65
C TRP A 83 20.57 -14.93 -15.70
N GLU A 84 19.67 -15.44 -14.83
CA GLU A 84 19.78 -16.74 -14.09
C GLU A 84 18.47 -17.19 -13.37
N THR A 85 18.47 -18.32 -12.63
CA THR A 85 17.31 -19.12 -12.10
C THR A 85 16.33 -18.38 -11.18
N PHE A 86 15.03 -18.73 -11.11
CA PHE A 86 13.94 -17.92 -10.49
C PHE A 86 14.19 -17.29 -9.10
N SER A 87 14.78 -18.00 -8.13
CA SER A 87 15.12 -17.41 -6.81
C SER A 87 16.36 -16.50 -6.86
N GLN A 88 17.36 -16.89 -7.67
CA GLN A 88 18.52 -16.05 -7.95
C GLN A 88 18.12 -14.82 -8.76
N LEU A 89 17.17 -14.95 -9.69
CA LEU A 89 16.61 -13.89 -10.51
C LEU A 89 15.88 -12.85 -9.66
N LEU A 90 15.05 -13.30 -8.71
CA LEU A 90 14.38 -12.35 -7.81
C LEU A 90 15.40 -11.65 -6.91
N THR A 91 16.40 -12.37 -6.41
CA THR A 91 17.50 -11.78 -5.63
C THR A 91 18.26 -10.74 -6.47
N GLU A 92 18.52 -11.05 -7.74
CA GLU A 92 19.16 -10.17 -8.71
C GLU A 92 18.29 -8.93 -8.97
N HIS A 93 16.98 -9.08 -9.17
CA HIS A 93 16.06 -7.96 -9.35
C HIS A 93 16.01 -7.03 -8.13
N PHE A 94 16.02 -7.57 -6.91
CA PHE A 94 16.12 -6.74 -5.71
C PHE A 94 17.52 -6.13 -5.52
N ARG A 95 18.57 -6.80 -5.99
CA ARG A 95 19.92 -6.22 -6.07
C ARG A 95 19.94 -5.03 -7.03
N ILE A 96 19.31 -5.15 -8.21
CA ILE A 96 19.10 -4.06 -9.19
C ILE A 96 18.37 -2.91 -8.51
N LEU A 97 17.21 -3.18 -7.89
CA LEU A 97 16.46 -2.14 -7.19
C LEU A 97 17.31 -1.40 -6.16
N GLY A 98 18.15 -2.14 -5.42
CA GLY A 98 19.10 -1.56 -4.48
C GLY A 98 20.18 -0.71 -5.15
N ASP A 99 20.71 -1.14 -6.30
CA ASP A 99 21.62 -0.36 -7.13
C ASP A 99 20.96 0.97 -7.56
N ILE A 100 19.77 0.88 -8.17
CA ILE A 100 18.97 2.02 -8.62
C ILE A 100 18.74 3.05 -7.50
N ILE A 101 18.31 2.60 -6.32
CA ILE A 101 18.02 3.51 -5.20
C ILE A 101 19.33 4.10 -4.65
N SER A 102 20.41 3.31 -4.58
CA SER A 102 21.70 3.76 -4.04
C SER A 102 22.39 4.84 -4.87
N GLU A 103 22.00 4.99 -6.14
CA GLU A 103 22.42 6.12 -7.00
C GLU A 103 21.93 7.47 -6.48
N TYR A 104 20.93 7.50 -5.58
CA TYR A 104 20.33 8.72 -5.03
C TYR A 104 20.53 8.78 -3.49
N PRO A 105 21.72 9.17 -2.98
CA PRO A 105 22.03 9.17 -1.55
C PRO A 105 21.06 10.00 -0.68
N ASP A 106 20.55 11.09 -1.23
CA ASP A 106 19.57 11.95 -0.56
C ASP A 106 18.21 11.24 -0.39
N ILE A 107 17.79 10.40 -1.35
CA ILE A 107 16.61 9.53 -1.19
C ILE A 107 16.91 8.41 -0.19
N VAL A 108 18.10 7.80 -0.23
CA VAL A 108 18.48 6.75 0.73
C VAL A 108 18.45 7.26 2.17
N SER A 109 18.91 8.49 2.40
CA SER A 109 19.00 9.09 3.73
C SER A 109 17.67 9.64 4.25
N ASN A 110 16.83 10.21 3.37
CA ASN A 110 15.61 10.91 3.78
C ASN A 110 14.31 10.13 3.55
N SER A 111 14.33 9.08 2.73
CA SER A 111 13.15 8.27 2.42
C SER A 111 13.15 6.91 3.13
N ARG A 112 11.96 6.33 3.23
CA ARG A 112 11.74 4.96 3.70
C ARG A 112 11.05 4.16 2.60
N PHE A 113 11.47 2.92 2.44
CA PHE A 113 10.92 2.02 1.43
C PHE A 113 10.19 0.89 2.14
N VAL A 114 8.86 0.84 2.03
CA VAL A 114 8.06 -0.25 2.61
C VAL A 114 7.71 -1.22 1.51
N LEU A 115 8.23 -2.44 1.59
CA LEU A 115 7.96 -3.49 0.62
C LEU A 115 6.86 -4.40 1.15
N VAL A 116 5.73 -4.46 0.44
CA VAL A 116 4.55 -5.26 0.79
C VAL A 116 4.40 -6.38 -0.23
N PRO A 117 4.37 -7.66 0.19
CA PRO A 117 4.36 -8.78 -0.75
C PRO A 117 3.02 -8.94 -1.46
N GLY A 118 3.06 -9.24 -2.76
CA GLY A 118 1.90 -9.54 -3.60
C GLY A 118 1.52 -11.03 -3.65
N PRO A 119 0.41 -11.37 -4.33
CA PRO A 119 -0.06 -12.77 -4.48
C PRO A 119 0.80 -13.61 -5.43
N ASN A 120 1.64 -12.97 -6.23
CA ASN A 120 2.52 -13.62 -7.21
C ASN A 120 3.98 -13.66 -6.74
N ASP A 121 4.26 -13.19 -5.52
CA ASP A 121 5.62 -13.22 -4.98
C ASP A 121 5.99 -14.65 -4.54
N PRO A 122 7.20 -15.11 -4.87
CA PRO A 122 7.56 -16.50 -4.66
C PRO A 122 7.76 -16.85 -3.20
N GLY A 123 7.48 -18.12 -2.88
CA GLY A 123 7.73 -18.70 -1.56
C GLY A 123 6.70 -18.31 -0.50
N LEU A 124 5.65 -17.55 -0.86
CA LEU A 124 4.59 -17.15 0.05
C LEU A 124 3.27 -17.85 -0.31
N PRO A 125 2.56 -18.44 0.66
CA PRO A 125 1.24 -18.99 0.41
C PRO A 125 0.25 -17.85 0.12
N ASN A 126 -0.75 -18.13 -0.71
CA ASN A 126 -1.85 -17.21 -0.97
C ASN A 126 -2.92 -17.25 0.13
N ILE A 127 -2.47 -17.04 1.38
CA ILE A 127 -3.26 -17.03 2.61
C ILE A 127 -2.90 -15.78 3.41
N PHE A 128 -3.89 -15.08 3.95
CA PHE A 128 -3.69 -13.86 4.74
C PHE A 128 -3.65 -14.12 6.26
N PRO A 129 -2.92 -13.28 7.02
CA PRO A 129 -1.93 -12.31 6.55
C PRO A 129 -0.69 -13.00 5.96
N ARG A 130 -0.14 -12.45 4.88
CA ARG A 130 1.11 -12.95 4.29
C ARG A 130 2.31 -12.39 5.05
N PRO A 131 3.33 -13.22 5.36
CA PRO A 131 4.54 -12.73 6.01
C PRO A 131 5.38 -11.90 5.02
N PRO A 132 6.34 -11.12 5.52
CA PRO A 132 7.24 -10.35 4.65
C PRO A 132 8.10 -11.25 3.76
N LEU A 133 8.66 -10.66 2.69
CA LEU A 133 9.60 -11.35 1.82
C LEU A 133 10.82 -11.86 2.63
N PRO A 134 11.34 -13.07 2.33
CA PRO A 134 12.48 -13.62 3.06
C PRO A 134 13.73 -12.74 2.99
N LYS A 135 14.37 -12.50 4.15
CA LYS A 135 15.57 -11.65 4.25
C LYS A 135 16.74 -12.09 3.38
N TYR A 136 16.86 -13.38 3.05
CA TYR A 136 17.93 -13.87 2.20
C TYR A 136 17.80 -13.36 0.75
N ILE A 137 16.57 -13.22 0.23
CA ILE A 137 16.29 -12.64 -1.09
C ILE A 137 16.55 -11.13 -1.05
N MET A 138 16.18 -10.50 0.06
CA MET A 138 16.24 -9.05 0.23
C MET A 138 17.62 -8.55 0.69
N GLY A 139 18.59 -9.45 0.90
CA GLY A 139 19.82 -9.15 1.63
C GLY A 139 20.62 -8.00 1.02
N ASP A 140 20.78 -7.98 -0.29
CA ASP A 140 21.56 -6.93 -0.97
C ASP A 140 20.81 -5.59 -1.05
N LEU A 141 19.48 -5.62 -1.21
CA LEU A 141 18.66 -4.41 -1.11
C LEU A 141 18.79 -3.78 0.27
N LEU A 142 18.69 -4.57 1.33
CA LEU A 142 18.75 -4.08 2.72
C LEU A 142 20.13 -3.52 3.08
N LYS A 143 21.22 -4.04 2.49
CA LYS A 143 22.57 -3.47 2.65
C LYS A 143 22.69 -2.10 2.00
N LYS A 144 22.11 -1.92 0.80
CA LYS A 144 22.19 -0.67 0.02
C LYS A 144 21.19 0.38 0.50
N VAL A 145 20.04 -0.05 1.01
CA VAL A 145 18.91 0.79 1.42
C VAL A 145 18.57 0.48 2.89
N PRO A 146 19.32 1.01 3.86
CA PRO A 146 19.11 0.72 5.28
C PRO A 146 17.74 1.22 5.80
N GLY A 147 17.10 2.15 5.08
CA GLY A 147 15.73 2.62 5.36
C GLY A 147 14.61 1.71 4.84
N ALA A 148 14.93 0.57 4.21
CA ALA A 148 13.95 -0.36 3.71
C ALA A 148 13.35 -1.24 4.82
N VAL A 149 12.03 -1.40 4.80
CA VAL A 149 11.25 -2.19 5.75
C VAL A 149 10.45 -3.24 4.99
N LEU A 150 10.62 -4.50 5.38
CA LEU A 150 9.85 -5.62 4.82
C LEU A 150 8.55 -5.75 5.62
N GLY A 151 7.42 -5.37 5.00
CA GLY A 151 6.09 -5.42 5.59
C GLY A 151 5.39 -6.75 5.34
N THR A 152 4.40 -7.06 6.18
CA THR A 152 3.39 -8.10 5.90
C THR A 152 2.41 -7.61 4.83
N ASN A 153 1.53 -8.49 4.35
CA ASN A 153 0.37 -8.07 3.56
C ASN A 153 -0.91 -8.64 4.19
N PRO A 154 -1.86 -7.81 4.66
CA PRO A 154 -1.79 -6.35 4.73
C PRO A 154 -0.72 -5.86 5.72
N CYS A 155 -0.40 -4.57 5.66
CA CYS A 155 0.35 -3.88 6.71
C CYS A 155 -0.32 -2.56 7.08
N ARG A 156 0.08 -2.02 8.23
CA ARG A 156 -0.46 -0.78 8.79
C ARG A 156 0.68 0.20 9.02
N ILE A 157 0.51 1.42 8.54
CA ILE A 157 1.47 2.52 8.70
C ILE A 157 0.79 3.58 9.56
N GLN A 158 1.42 3.89 10.70
CA GLN A 158 1.01 5.00 11.55
C GLN A 158 1.90 6.20 11.23
N PHE A 159 1.29 7.31 10.81
CA PHE A 159 1.99 8.56 10.55
C PHE A 159 1.36 9.70 11.36
N CYS A 160 2.06 10.17 12.39
CA CYS A 160 1.52 11.17 13.33
C CYS A 160 0.13 10.76 13.86
N THR A 161 -0.93 11.51 13.57
CA THR A 161 -2.28 11.15 14.01
C THR A 161 -3.03 10.28 13.00
N GLN A 162 -2.40 9.93 11.87
CA GLN A 162 -3.05 9.23 10.77
C GLN A 162 -2.73 7.74 10.75
N GLU A 163 -3.74 6.98 10.36
CA GLU A 163 -3.76 5.53 10.29
C GLU A 163 -3.95 5.12 8.82
N LEU A 164 -2.92 4.50 8.23
CA LEU A 164 -2.89 4.07 6.83
C LEU A 164 -2.85 2.54 6.77
N VAL A 165 -3.76 1.92 6.02
CA VAL A 165 -3.77 0.47 5.79
C VAL A 165 -3.35 0.17 4.35
N ILE A 166 -2.34 -0.65 4.17
CA ILE A 166 -1.84 -1.07 2.85
C ILE A 166 -2.19 -2.54 2.63
N PHE A 167 -2.81 -2.84 1.48
CA PHE A 167 -3.23 -4.19 1.15
C PHE A 167 -2.99 -4.47 -0.34
N ARG A 168 -2.23 -5.51 -0.67
CA ARG A 168 -1.97 -5.92 -2.07
C ARG A 168 -2.75 -7.19 -2.40
N GLU A 169 -3.83 -7.05 -3.15
CA GLU A 169 -4.61 -8.18 -3.66
C GLU A 169 -5.47 -7.73 -4.84
N ASP A 170 -5.77 -8.63 -5.77
CA ASP A 170 -6.69 -8.36 -6.88
C ASP A 170 -8.15 -8.51 -6.43
N ILE A 171 -8.48 -7.80 -5.35
CA ILE A 171 -9.69 -7.99 -4.54
C ILE A 171 -10.96 -7.49 -5.25
N VAL A 172 -10.88 -6.41 -6.04
CA VAL A 172 -12.02 -5.87 -6.80
C VAL A 172 -12.54 -6.94 -7.76
N THR A 173 -11.63 -7.57 -8.51
CA THR A 173 -11.99 -8.65 -9.44
C THR A 173 -12.58 -9.85 -8.70
N LYS A 174 -12.04 -10.22 -7.52
CA LYS A 174 -12.59 -11.31 -6.71
C LYS A 174 -14.00 -11.00 -6.21
N MET A 175 -14.26 -9.77 -5.77
CA MET A 175 -15.60 -9.34 -5.37
C MET A 175 -16.59 -9.36 -6.53
N CYS A 176 -16.21 -8.82 -7.70
CA CYS A 176 -17.07 -8.82 -8.89
C CYS A 176 -17.42 -10.23 -9.37
N ARG A 177 -16.50 -11.20 -9.25
CA ARG A 177 -16.79 -12.60 -9.62
C ARG A 177 -17.74 -13.32 -8.67
N ASN A 178 -17.85 -12.83 -7.44
CA ASN A 178 -18.64 -13.45 -6.37
C ASN A 178 -19.80 -12.55 -5.91
N CYS A 179 -20.15 -11.52 -6.69
CA CYS A 179 -21.30 -10.68 -6.40
C CYS A 179 -22.59 -11.47 -6.66
N ILE A 180 -23.57 -11.32 -5.77
CA ILE A 180 -24.90 -11.91 -5.97
C ILE A 180 -25.61 -11.19 -7.14
N TYR A 181 -25.50 -9.87 -7.17
CA TYR A 181 -26.01 -9.02 -8.24
C TYR A 181 -24.94 -8.01 -8.63
N PHE A 182 -24.81 -7.77 -9.92
CA PHE A 182 -23.96 -6.70 -10.42
C PHE A 182 -24.67 -5.35 -10.16
N PRO A 183 -23.95 -4.30 -9.72
CA PRO A 183 -24.57 -3.02 -9.44
C PRO A 183 -25.15 -2.38 -10.72
N GLU A 184 -26.42 -1.98 -10.67
CA GLU A 184 -27.13 -1.39 -11.83
C GLU A 184 -26.75 0.08 -12.08
N SER A 185 -26.30 0.80 -11.05
CA SER A 185 -25.96 2.22 -11.13
C SER A 185 -24.75 2.57 -10.28
N GLY A 186 -23.94 3.52 -10.73
CA GLY A 186 -22.74 3.99 -10.05
C GLY A 186 -21.50 3.14 -10.33
N ASP A 187 -20.33 3.75 -10.09
CA ASP A 187 -19.06 3.14 -10.47
C ASP A 187 -18.66 2.02 -9.50
N ILE A 188 -17.96 1.01 -10.04
CA ILE A 188 -17.46 -0.13 -9.26
C ILE A 188 -16.61 0.32 -8.05
N PRO A 189 -15.67 1.29 -8.16
CA PRO A 189 -14.91 1.79 -7.02
C PRO A 189 -15.76 2.33 -5.87
N THR A 190 -16.89 2.97 -6.19
CA THR A 190 -17.80 3.54 -5.18
C THR A 190 -18.52 2.43 -4.42
N HIS A 191 -19.02 1.40 -5.12
CA HIS A 191 -19.65 0.24 -4.48
C HIS A 191 -18.65 -0.59 -3.68
N PHE A 192 -17.46 -0.77 -4.22
CA PHE A 192 -16.36 -1.44 -3.55
C PHE A 192 -15.99 -0.74 -2.23
N SER A 193 -15.84 0.59 -2.28
CA SER A 193 -15.54 1.42 -1.11
C SER A 193 -16.61 1.31 -0.03
N LYS A 194 -17.89 1.39 -0.43
CA LYS A 194 -19.01 1.18 0.49
C LYS A 194 -19.00 -0.22 1.09
N THR A 195 -18.68 -1.24 0.30
CA THR A 195 -18.65 -2.64 0.75
C THR A 195 -17.56 -2.86 1.80
N ILE A 196 -16.32 -2.45 1.51
CA ILE A 196 -15.19 -2.64 2.44
C ILE A 196 -15.41 -1.89 3.75
N ILE A 197 -15.86 -0.63 3.69
CA ILE A 197 -16.10 0.16 4.91
C ILE A 197 -17.28 -0.41 5.70
N SER A 198 -18.36 -0.85 5.03
CA SER A 198 -19.52 -1.42 5.72
C SER A 198 -19.30 -2.78 6.31
N GLN A 199 -18.48 -3.61 5.68
CA GLN A 199 -18.06 -4.88 6.26
C GLN A 199 -16.93 -4.71 7.28
N SER A 200 -16.29 -3.53 7.32
CA SER A 200 -15.12 -3.24 8.17
C SER A 200 -14.04 -4.33 8.09
N HIS A 201 -13.83 -4.87 6.89
CA HIS A 201 -12.92 -5.97 6.61
C HIS A 201 -12.29 -5.78 5.22
N LEU A 202 -10.99 -6.06 5.08
CA LEU A 202 -10.26 -5.92 3.81
C LEU A 202 -10.71 -6.93 2.75
N ALA A 203 -11.13 -8.12 3.17
CA ALA A 203 -11.55 -9.19 2.29
C ALA A 203 -12.86 -9.85 2.79
N PRO A 204 -14.03 -9.20 2.65
CA PRO A 204 -15.33 -9.75 3.01
C PRO A 204 -15.79 -10.80 1.98
N LEU A 205 -15.02 -11.87 1.84
CA LEU A 205 -15.25 -12.97 0.92
C LEU A 205 -15.12 -14.30 1.65
N ALA A 206 -15.70 -15.36 1.09
CA ALA A 206 -15.56 -16.69 1.67
C ALA A 206 -14.09 -17.17 1.61
N LEU A 207 -13.70 -18.02 2.57
CA LEU A 207 -12.32 -18.51 2.71
C LEU A 207 -11.78 -19.27 1.49
N HIS A 208 -12.65 -19.92 0.70
CA HIS A 208 -12.23 -20.61 -0.53
C HIS A 208 -11.87 -19.63 -1.67
N ILE A 209 -12.29 -18.36 -1.58
CA ILE A 209 -11.98 -17.28 -2.52
C ILE A 209 -10.80 -16.46 -2.02
N CYS A 210 -10.82 -16.11 -0.73
CA CYS A 210 -9.78 -15.36 -0.05
C CYS A 210 -9.41 -16.08 1.25
N PRO A 211 -8.42 -16.98 1.22
CA PRO A 211 -8.01 -17.72 2.41
C PRO A 211 -7.39 -16.81 3.46
N VAL A 212 -7.82 -16.97 4.71
CA VAL A 212 -7.30 -16.27 5.88
C VAL A 212 -7.01 -17.30 6.98
N TYR A 213 -5.88 -17.17 7.66
CA TYR A 213 -5.60 -17.95 8.87
C TYR A 213 -6.62 -17.57 9.94
N TRP A 214 -7.38 -18.54 10.44
CA TRP A 214 -8.50 -18.28 11.35
C TRP A 214 -8.09 -17.49 12.59
N GLU A 215 -6.92 -17.80 13.17
CA GLU A 215 -6.39 -17.10 14.35
C GLU A 215 -5.95 -15.64 14.07
N HIS A 216 -5.76 -15.28 12.81
CA HIS A 216 -5.26 -13.97 12.38
C HIS A 216 -6.26 -13.14 11.58
N ASP A 217 -7.53 -13.53 11.55
CA ASP A 217 -8.58 -12.79 10.83
C ASP A 217 -8.71 -11.33 11.32
N ALA A 218 -8.51 -11.09 12.61
CA ALA A 218 -8.51 -9.75 13.19
C ALA A 218 -7.49 -8.79 12.55
N SER A 219 -6.41 -9.29 11.94
CA SER A 219 -5.41 -8.47 11.22
C SER A 219 -5.96 -7.86 9.92
N MET A 220 -7.01 -8.45 9.35
CA MET A 220 -7.71 -8.00 8.15
C MET A 220 -8.85 -7.01 8.47
N SER A 221 -9.13 -6.77 9.76
CA SER A 221 -10.16 -5.85 10.21
C SER A 221 -9.80 -4.39 9.93
N LEU A 222 -10.82 -3.61 9.59
CA LEU A 222 -10.79 -2.16 9.39
C LEU A 222 -11.59 -1.42 10.46
N TYR A 223 -11.87 -2.06 11.60
CA TYR A 223 -12.57 -1.42 12.72
C TYR A 223 -11.59 -1.08 13.85
N PRO A 224 -11.52 0.18 14.31
CA PRO A 224 -12.17 1.39 13.79
C PRO A 224 -11.65 1.78 12.40
N ILE A 225 -12.45 2.53 11.63
CA ILE A 225 -12.07 2.92 10.26
C ILE A 225 -10.81 3.82 10.23
N PRO A 226 -9.84 3.51 9.34
CA PRO A 226 -8.58 4.26 9.21
C PRO A 226 -8.78 5.57 8.42
N ASP A 227 -7.75 6.41 8.31
CA ASP A 227 -7.82 7.64 7.49
C ASP A 227 -7.65 7.33 6.00
N LEU A 228 -6.79 6.37 5.66
CA LEU A 228 -6.49 5.98 4.28
C LEU A 228 -6.32 4.47 4.15
N ILE A 229 -6.94 3.90 3.12
CA ILE A 229 -6.76 2.51 2.70
C ILE A 229 -6.18 2.53 1.30
N VAL A 230 -4.99 1.96 1.13
CA VAL A 230 -4.34 1.80 -0.17
C VAL A 230 -4.42 0.34 -0.57
N ILE A 231 -5.10 0.08 -1.67
CA ILE A 231 -5.33 -1.26 -2.20
C ILE A 231 -4.54 -1.38 -3.49
N GLY A 232 -3.43 -2.12 -3.46
CA GLY A 232 -2.72 -2.50 -4.66
C GLY A 232 -3.53 -3.55 -5.42
N ASP A 233 -4.38 -3.11 -6.33
CA ASP A 233 -5.13 -3.98 -7.24
C ASP A 233 -4.61 -3.78 -8.66
N LYS A 234 -4.80 -4.78 -9.51
CA LYS A 234 -4.57 -4.66 -10.96
C LYS A 234 -5.72 -3.94 -11.68
N PHE A 235 -6.85 -3.72 -11.01
CA PHE A 235 -7.94 -2.90 -11.50
C PHE A 235 -7.47 -1.48 -11.84
N ASP A 236 -8.26 -0.75 -12.62
CA ASP A 236 -7.93 0.62 -13.02
C ASP A 236 -7.69 1.50 -11.78
N PRO A 237 -6.76 2.47 -11.85
CA PRO A 237 -6.48 3.33 -10.72
C PRO A 237 -7.73 4.12 -10.34
N PHE A 238 -7.99 4.27 -9.05
CA PHE A 238 -9.13 5.07 -8.58
C PHE A 238 -8.85 5.71 -7.22
N THR A 239 -9.55 6.80 -6.95
CA THR A 239 -9.68 7.39 -5.61
C THR A 239 -11.16 7.46 -5.26
N ALA A 240 -11.52 7.00 -4.08
CA ALA A 240 -12.86 7.12 -3.54
C ALA A 240 -12.79 7.57 -2.08
N SER A 241 -13.88 8.14 -1.57
CA SER A 241 -13.99 8.52 -0.16
C SER A 241 -15.33 8.07 0.41
N GLN A 242 -15.30 7.56 1.63
CA GLN A 242 -16.48 7.09 2.35
C GLN A 242 -16.27 7.31 3.85
N LEU A 243 -17.20 8.02 4.51
CA LEU A 243 -17.21 8.23 5.97
C LEU A 243 -15.86 8.68 6.56
N ASP A 244 -15.23 9.65 5.91
CA ASP A 244 -13.96 10.27 6.32
C ASP A 244 -12.73 9.36 6.12
N THR A 245 -12.90 8.18 5.53
CA THR A 245 -11.80 7.32 5.04
C THR A 245 -11.63 7.49 3.54
N GLN A 246 -10.40 7.72 3.10
CA GLN A 246 -10.05 7.70 1.68
C GLN A 246 -9.59 6.30 1.26
N ILE A 247 -9.97 5.88 0.07
CA ILE A 247 -9.59 4.59 -0.51
C ILE A 247 -8.94 4.87 -1.85
N ALA A 248 -7.73 4.37 -2.03
CA ALA A 248 -6.97 4.56 -3.24
C ALA A 248 -6.46 3.23 -3.79
N ASN A 249 -6.59 3.06 -5.10
CA ASN A 249 -5.88 2.04 -5.85
C ASN A 249 -4.90 2.73 -6.80
N PRO A 250 -3.56 2.58 -6.61
CA PRO A 250 -2.60 3.13 -7.56
C PRO A 250 -2.65 2.42 -8.92
N GLY A 251 -3.24 1.22 -9.00
CA GLY A 251 -3.23 0.40 -10.20
C GLY A 251 -1.87 -0.25 -10.46
N SER A 252 -1.79 -1.04 -11.52
CA SER A 252 -0.60 -1.79 -11.87
C SER A 252 0.41 -0.89 -12.59
N PHE A 253 1.55 -0.57 -11.96
CA PHE A 253 2.53 0.38 -12.47
C PHE A 253 3.03 0.00 -13.87
N GLY A 254 3.32 -1.29 -14.11
CA GLY A 254 3.81 -1.76 -15.40
C GLY A 254 2.75 -1.93 -16.50
N LYS A 255 1.46 -1.70 -16.21
CA LYS A 255 0.35 -1.84 -17.18
C LYS A 255 -0.41 -0.55 -17.41
N ASN A 256 -0.54 0.28 -16.38
CA ASN A 256 -1.34 1.50 -16.40
C ASN A 256 -0.44 2.71 -16.65
N GLU A 257 0.32 2.66 -17.73
CA GLU A 257 1.15 3.77 -18.22
C GLU A 257 2.07 4.40 -17.14
N PHE A 258 2.60 3.57 -16.23
CA PHE A 258 3.47 4.01 -15.13
C PHE A 258 2.81 5.04 -14.19
N SER A 259 1.50 4.89 -13.99
CA SER A 259 0.74 5.67 -12.99
C SER A 259 1.03 5.22 -11.56
N PHE A 260 1.02 6.20 -10.66
CA PHE A 260 1.22 6.02 -9.23
C PHE A 260 0.41 7.06 -8.47
N LYS A 261 0.23 6.82 -7.16
CA LYS A 261 -0.49 7.76 -6.30
C LYS A 261 0.43 8.37 -5.26
N THR A 262 0.25 9.65 -5.05
CA THR A 262 0.95 10.42 -4.02
C THR A 262 -0.05 10.83 -2.96
N TYR A 263 0.32 10.72 -1.69
CA TYR A 263 -0.49 11.20 -0.58
C TYR A 263 0.30 12.19 0.27
N VAL A 264 -0.25 13.38 0.44
CA VAL A 264 0.33 14.44 1.27
C VAL A 264 -0.40 14.45 2.60
N PRO A 265 0.20 13.97 3.71
CA PRO A 265 -0.51 13.82 4.98
C PRO A 265 -1.04 15.14 5.54
N LYS A 266 -0.29 16.24 5.35
CA LYS A 266 -0.69 17.55 5.88
C LYS A 266 -2.02 18.05 5.33
N THR A 267 -2.26 17.87 4.03
CA THR A 267 -3.49 18.27 3.35
C THR A 267 -4.50 17.12 3.26
N ARG A 268 -4.05 15.89 3.50
CA ARG A 268 -4.79 14.63 3.27
C ARG A 268 -5.28 14.54 1.83
N LEU A 269 -4.50 15.08 0.89
CA LEU A 269 -4.82 15.03 -0.54
C LEU A 269 -4.13 13.84 -1.17
N ILE A 270 -4.86 13.12 -2.02
CA ILE A 270 -4.31 12.10 -2.91
C ILE A 270 -4.19 12.72 -4.29
N GLU A 271 -2.97 12.75 -4.80
CA GLU A 271 -2.65 13.20 -6.14
C GLU A 271 -2.39 11.99 -7.03
N GLU A 272 -2.91 12.04 -8.25
CA GLU A 272 -2.63 11.07 -9.29
C GLU A 272 -1.45 11.57 -10.11
N SER A 273 -0.47 10.70 -10.31
CA SER A 273 0.74 11.05 -11.03
C SER A 273 1.05 9.96 -12.04
N GLN A 274 1.60 10.37 -13.16
CA GLN A 274 1.95 9.49 -14.26
C GLN A 274 3.30 9.91 -14.80
N ILE A 275 4.13 8.93 -15.16
CA ILE A 275 5.44 9.20 -15.73
C ILE A 275 5.31 9.18 -17.26
N PRO A 276 5.35 10.35 -17.92
CA PRO A 276 5.15 10.43 -19.37
C PRO A 276 6.22 9.61 -20.11
N ASP A 277 5.85 9.03 -21.24
CA ASP A 277 6.82 8.46 -22.17
C ASP A 277 7.65 9.60 -22.76
N THR A 278 8.95 9.61 -22.43
CA THR A 278 9.91 10.45 -23.13
C THR A 278 10.16 9.81 -24.49
N ASP A 279 9.69 10.46 -25.55
CA ASP A 279 10.05 10.19 -26.95
C ASP A 279 11.57 10.09 -27.16
#